data_AF-A0A852GUA8-F1
#
_entry.id   AF-A0A852GUA8-F1
#
_cell.length_a   1.000
_cell.length_b   1.000
_cell.length_c   1.000
_cell.angle_alpha   90.00
_cell.angle_beta   90.00
_cell.angle_gamma   90.00
#
_symmetry.space_group_name_H-M   'P 1'
#
loop_
_entity.id
_entity.type
_entity.pdbx_description
1 polymer ?
#
loop_
_entity_poly.entity_id
_entity_poly.type
_entity_poly.pdbx_seq_one_letter_code
_entity_poly.pdbx_strand_id
1 'polypeptide(L)'
;LFPNKIATEQQSVVLVKRLLAISVSCITYMRGLFPESSYGTRYLDDLCLKILREDKSCLGSLQIVKWIQGCFDALEKQYVSFFHIFFNGTVTELYQFKFKYKKEVPQMDIISNQMNFVNGACGEEDIKQASRLLIRKLYLLMQNLGPLPNDITLTMKLLYYNDVTPNDYQPPGFKEDGSPGDLFFDGEPVNLRVGSVSTGFHLMKVRVTTEKKRMGTVESNLIQKNGPTEISHQGLDCDEEEGSTKISCLNLAFSQEEVTGPKKKRKVSEPEKLLLEGRK
;
A
#
# COMPACT_ATOMS: atom_id res chain seq x y z
N LEU A 1 18.05 1.51 -10.56
CA LEU A 1 16.66 1.13 -10.18
C LEU A 1 15.68 2.27 -10.43
N PHE A 2 16.01 3.49 -10.02
CA PHE A 2 15.16 4.67 -10.21
C PHE A 2 15.57 5.49 -11.45
N PRO A 3 14.62 6.20 -12.11
CA PRO A 3 14.93 7.11 -13.22
C PRO A 3 15.84 8.26 -12.78
N ASN A 4 16.62 8.79 -13.73
CA ASN A 4 17.60 9.84 -13.48
C ASN A 4 17.04 11.26 -13.53
N LYS A 5 15.83 11.44 -14.08
CA LYS A 5 15.05 12.69 -14.18
C LYS A 5 13.56 12.41 -14.10
N ILE A 6 12.83 13.22 -13.33
CA ILE A 6 11.37 13.19 -13.23
C ILE A 6 10.85 14.60 -13.48
N ALA A 7 10.64 14.91 -14.76
CA ALA A 7 10.11 16.20 -15.22
C ALA A 7 8.68 16.09 -15.76
N THR A 8 8.23 14.87 -16.07
CA THR A 8 6.93 14.62 -16.70
C THR A 8 6.09 13.67 -15.87
N GLU A 9 4.77 13.74 -16.05
CA GLU A 9 3.83 12.82 -15.44
C GLU A 9 4.16 11.36 -15.79
N GLN A 10 4.50 11.09 -17.06
CA GLN A 10 4.88 9.75 -17.53
C GLN A 10 6.11 9.20 -16.76
N GLN A 11 7.14 10.02 -16.56
CA GLN A 11 8.30 9.62 -15.76
C GLN A 11 7.95 9.37 -14.30
N SER A 12 7.03 10.15 -13.74
CA SER A 12 6.53 9.98 -12.38
C SER A 12 5.75 8.67 -12.23
N VAL A 13 4.84 8.35 -13.16
CA VAL A 13 4.12 7.05 -13.18
C VAL A 13 5.12 5.90 -13.26
N VAL A 14 6.14 5.98 -14.12
CA VAL A 14 7.19 4.94 -14.22
C VAL A 14 7.93 4.75 -12.90
N LEU A 15 8.25 5.83 -12.17
CA LEU A 15 8.84 5.70 -10.83
C LEU A 15 7.89 4.97 -9.87
N VAL A 16 6.63 5.39 -9.78
CA VAL A 16 5.64 4.80 -8.87
C VAL A 16 5.43 3.32 -9.16
N LYS A 17 5.29 2.94 -10.44
CA LYS A 17 5.19 1.54 -10.87
C LYS A 17 6.42 0.73 -10.45
N ARG A 18 7.62 1.27 -10.65
CA ARG A 18 8.87 0.61 -10.22
C ARG A 18 8.94 0.44 -8.71
N LEU A 19 8.58 1.48 -7.95
CA LEU A 19 8.56 1.41 -6.48
C LEU A 19 7.58 0.36 -5.97
N LEU A 20 6.39 0.29 -6.57
CA LEU A 20 5.41 -0.73 -6.26
C LEU A 20 5.97 -2.13 -6.55
N ALA A 21 6.47 -2.39 -7.75
CA ALA A 21 7.03 -3.70 -8.11
C ALA A 21 8.20 -4.12 -7.21
N ILE A 22 9.13 -3.22 -6.89
CA ILE A 22 10.25 -3.52 -5.98
C ILE A 22 9.70 -3.81 -4.57
N SER A 23 8.73 -3.05 -4.09
CA SER A 23 8.12 -3.26 -2.77
C SER A 23 7.41 -4.61 -2.68
N VAL A 24 6.60 -4.96 -3.68
CA VAL A 24 5.93 -6.27 -3.75
C VAL A 24 6.94 -7.41 -3.85
N SER A 25 8.00 -7.23 -4.65
CA SER A 25 9.09 -8.22 -4.75
C SER A 25 9.78 -8.43 -3.40
N CYS A 26 10.06 -7.34 -2.67
CA CYS A 26 10.63 -7.39 -1.33
C CYS A 26 9.72 -8.14 -0.35
N ILE A 27 8.41 -7.84 -0.35
CA ILE A 27 7.44 -8.52 0.51
C ILE A 27 7.40 -10.02 0.17
N THR A 28 7.17 -10.37 -1.09
CA THR A 28 7.01 -11.77 -1.52
C THR A 28 8.28 -12.61 -1.30
N TYR A 29 9.46 -12.02 -1.49
CA TYR A 29 10.73 -12.69 -1.22
C TYR A 29 10.98 -12.88 0.27
N MET A 30 10.87 -11.81 1.08
CA MET A 30 11.12 -11.89 2.52
C MET A 30 10.09 -12.75 3.26
N ARG A 31 8.89 -12.89 2.69
CA ARG A 31 7.85 -13.83 3.14
C ARG A 31 8.01 -15.25 2.61
N GLY A 32 9.04 -15.53 1.80
CA GLY A 32 9.36 -16.87 1.33
C GLY A 32 8.29 -17.50 0.45
N LEU A 33 7.53 -16.70 -0.31
CA LEU A 33 6.36 -17.19 -1.05
C LEU A 33 6.71 -18.04 -2.27
N PHE A 34 7.87 -17.77 -2.89
CA PHE A 34 8.29 -18.38 -4.15
C PHE A 34 9.76 -18.80 -4.07
N PRO A 35 10.19 -19.80 -4.88
CA PRO A 35 11.58 -20.24 -4.92
C PRO A 35 12.51 -19.15 -5.49
N GLU A 36 13.81 -19.29 -5.21
CA GLU A 36 14.87 -18.39 -5.70
C GLU A 36 14.86 -18.22 -7.24
N SER A 37 14.45 -19.26 -7.97
CA SER A 37 14.28 -19.22 -9.43
C SER A 37 13.25 -18.17 -9.89
N SER A 38 12.30 -17.78 -9.05
CA SER A 38 11.29 -16.76 -9.36
C SER A 38 11.81 -15.33 -9.21
N TYR A 39 13.07 -15.14 -8.80
CA TYR A 39 13.65 -13.82 -8.56
C TYR A 39 14.93 -13.57 -9.34
N GLY A 40 15.14 -12.32 -9.72
CA GLY A 40 16.40 -11.78 -10.21
C GLY A 40 17.07 -10.92 -9.14
N THR A 41 18.39 -10.98 -9.04
CA THR A 41 19.13 -10.15 -8.06
C THR A 41 19.43 -8.77 -8.64
N ARG A 42 19.19 -7.73 -7.83
CA ARG A 42 19.57 -6.33 -8.09
C ARG A 42 20.09 -5.72 -6.80
N TYR A 43 20.99 -4.74 -6.93
CA TYR A 43 21.55 -4.05 -5.78
C TYR A 43 20.98 -2.64 -5.67
N LEU A 44 20.64 -2.26 -4.45
CA LEU A 44 20.35 -0.89 -4.08
C LEU A 44 21.31 -0.53 -2.94
N ASP A 45 22.38 0.19 -3.30
CA ASP A 45 23.52 0.42 -2.41
C ASP A 45 24.14 -0.91 -1.96
N ASP A 46 24.18 -1.16 -0.66
CA ASP A 46 24.58 -2.38 0.03
C ASP A 46 23.46 -3.43 0.15
N LEU A 47 22.20 -3.10 -0.21
CA LEU A 47 21.09 -4.06 -0.13
C LEU A 47 21.00 -4.95 -1.37
N CYS A 48 20.98 -6.26 -1.14
CA CYS A 48 20.66 -7.27 -2.14
C CYS A 48 19.13 -7.42 -2.27
N LEU A 49 18.54 -6.80 -3.28
CA LEU A 49 17.12 -6.90 -3.58
C LEU A 49 16.84 -8.06 -4.54
N LYS A 50 15.79 -8.82 -4.22
CA LYS A 50 15.27 -9.88 -5.06
C LYS A 50 14.04 -9.35 -5.76
N ILE A 51 14.14 -9.22 -7.08
CA ILE A 51 13.11 -8.65 -7.94
C ILE A 51 12.35 -9.81 -8.57
N LEU A 52 11.04 -9.85 -8.35
CA LEU A 52 10.17 -10.89 -8.88
C LEU A 52 10.23 -10.84 -10.41
N ARG A 53 10.41 -12.00 -11.03
CA ARG A 53 10.38 -12.18 -12.49
C ARG A 53 9.28 -13.16 -12.86
N GLU A 54 8.84 -13.07 -14.11
CA GLU A 54 7.96 -14.08 -14.68
C GLU A 54 8.71 -15.40 -14.78
N ASP A 55 8.30 -16.38 -13.97
CA ASP A 55 8.84 -17.74 -13.99
C ASP A 55 7.74 -18.71 -14.40
N LYS A 56 7.84 -19.23 -15.63
CA LYS A 56 6.86 -20.18 -16.18
C LYS A 56 6.74 -21.46 -15.36
N SER A 57 7.75 -21.80 -14.57
CA SER A 57 7.74 -22.97 -13.70
C SER A 57 6.99 -22.74 -12.38
N CYS A 58 6.68 -21.49 -12.02
CA CYS A 58 5.98 -21.13 -10.80
C CYS A 58 4.72 -20.30 -11.12
N LEU A 59 3.56 -20.98 -11.18
CA LEU A 59 2.28 -20.31 -11.47
C LEU A 59 1.94 -19.20 -10.47
N GLY A 60 2.36 -19.35 -9.21
CA GLY A 60 2.15 -18.35 -8.17
C GLY A 60 2.87 -17.03 -8.46
N SER A 61 4.15 -17.07 -8.86
CA SER A 61 4.90 -15.87 -9.18
C SER A 61 4.36 -15.17 -10.43
N LEU A 62 3.99 -15.95 -11.46
CA LEU A 62 3.29 -15.42 -12.65
C LEU A 62 2.01 -14.68 -12.27
N GLN A 63 1.23 -15.24 -11.35
CA GLN A 63 -0.02 -14.63 -10.92
C GLN A 63 0.21 -13.29 -10.22
N ILE A 64 1.21 -13.19 -9.33
CA ILE A 64 1.57 -11.91 -8.70
C ILE A 64 2.00 -10.88 -9.74
N VAL A 65 2.80 -11.28 -10.74
CA VAL A 65 3.21 -10.36 -11.82
C VAL A 65 2.00 -9.84 -12.59
N LYS A 66 1.02 -10.69 -12.92
CA LYS A 66 -0.23 -10.25 -13.56
C LYS A 66 -1.01 -9.25 -12.70
N TRP A 67 -1.08 -9.46 -11.38
CA TRP A 67 -1.73 -8.52 -10.47
C TRP A 67 -1.02 -7.17 -10.39
N ILE A 68 0.32 -7.18 -10.39
CA ILE A 68 1.12 -5.95 -10.46
C ILE A 68 0.83 -5.23 -11.79
N GLN A 69 0.77 -5.96 -12.93
CA GLN A 69 0.44 -5.39 -14.23
C GLN A 69 -0.99 -4.80 -14.28
N GLY A 70 -1.97 -5.45 -13.65
CA GLY A 70 -3.32 -4.89 -13.51
C GLY A 70 -3.35 -3.59 -12.70
N CYS A 71 -2.58 -3.52 -11.61
CA CYS A 71 -2.42 -2.29 -10.85
C CYS A 71 -1.71 -1.19 -11.66
N PHE A 72 -0.75 -1.57 -12.51
CA PHE A 72 -0.06 -0.63 -13.41
C PHE A 72 -1.01 0.02 -14.42
N ASP A 73 -1.93 -0.73 -14.99
CA ASP A 73 -2.98 -0.20 -15.88
C ASP A 73 -3.87 0.81 -15.14
N ALA A 74 -4.28 0.48 -13.91
CA ALA A 74 -5.07 1.37 -13.07
C ALA A 74 -4.32 2.64 -12.63
N LEU A 75 -3.00 2.56 -12.42
CA LEU A 75 -2.14 3.70 -12.10
C LEU A 75 -1.99 4.65 -13.29
N GLU A 76 -1.83 4.12 -14.51
CA GLU A 76 -1.74 4.93 -15.74
C GLU A 76 -3.01 5.74 -15.99
N LYS A 77 -4.17 5.15 -15.67
CA LYS A 77 -5.48 5.80 -15.81
C LYS A 77 -5.85 6.65 -14.60
N GLN A 78 -5.01 6.68 -13.56
CA GLN A 78 -5.25 7.39 -12.29
C GLN A 78 -6.52 6.94 -11.55
N TYR A 79 -6.91 5.68 -11.71
CA TYR A 79 -8.15 5.14 -11.13
C TYR A 79 -7.96 4.59 -9.72
N VAL A 80 -6.78 4.06 -9.40
CA VAL A 80 -6.54 3.39 -8.11
C VAL A 80 -6.21 4.37 -6.99
N SER A 81 -6.87 4.21 -5.84
CA SER A 81 -6.60 4.93 -4.59
C SER A 81 -5.79 4.09 -3.61
N PHE A 82 -6.12 2.80 -3.49
CA PHE A 82 -5.35 1.86 -2.67
C PHE A 82 -5.07 0.55 -3.39
N PHE A 83 -3.88 0.03 -3.15
CA PHE A 83 -3.53 -1.36 -3.43
C PHE A 83 -3.16 -2.04 -2.12
N HIS A 84 -3.96 -3.03 -1.74
CA HIS A 84 -3.79 -3.81 -0.52
C HIS A 84 -3.24 -5.18 -0.85
N ILE A 85 -2.31 -5.67 -0.05
CA ILE A 85 -1.84 -7.06 -0.06
C ILE A 85 -2.02 -7.58 1.36
N PHE A 86 -2.71 -8.68 1.53
CA PHE A 86 -2.86 -9.27 2.84
C PHE A 86 -2.83 -10.80 2.78
N PHE A 87 -2.52 -11.37 3.95
CA PHE A 87 -2.47 -12.81 4.14
C PHE A 87 -3.65 -13.26 4.99
N ASN A 88 -4.34 -14.28 4.50
CA ASN A 88 -5.48 -14.98 5.12
C ASN A 88 -6.82 -14.22 5.11
N GLY A 89 -7.92 -14.97 5.29
CA GLY A 89 -9.28 -14.42 5.32
C GLY A 89 -9.54 -13.55 6.56
N THR A 90 -8.95 -13.93 7.70
CA THR A 90 -8.73 -13.02 8.82
C THR A 90 -7.34 -12.40 8.65
N VAL A 91 -7.29 -11.08 8.53
CA VAL A 91 -6.09 -10.35 8.15
C VAL A 91 -5.09 -10.38 9.30
N THR A 92 -4.03 -11.16 9.15
CA THR A 92 -2.91 -11.19 10.13
C THR A 92 -1.82 -10.19 9.78
N GLU A 93 -1.75 -9.82 8.50
CA GLU A 93 -0.78 -8.89 7.97
C GLU A 93 -1.31 -8.23 6.70
N LEU A 94 -1.18 -6.91 6.64
CA LEU A 94 -1.70 -6.07 5.58
C LEU A 94 -0.68 -5.03 5.16
N TYR A 95 -0.40 -4.98 3.87
CA TYR A 95 0.45 -3.99 3.22
C TYR A 95 -0.45 -3.07 2.41
N GLN A 96 -0.37 -1.78 2.67
CA GLN A 96 -1.22 -0.78 2.04
C GLN A 96 -0.36 0.22 1.27
N PHE A 97 -0.61 0.30 -0.03
CA PHE A 97 -0.07 1.31 -0.91
C PHE A 97 -1.19 2.30 -1.22
N LYS A 98 -1.09 3.53 -0.69
CA LYS A 98 -2.02 4.61 -0.99
C LYS A 98 -1.44 5.47 -2.09
N PHE A 99 -2.23 5.73 -3.12
CA PHE A 99 -1.89 6.61 -4.23
C PHE A 99 -2.73 7.88 -4.14
N LYS A 100 -2.12 9.03 -4.47
CA LYS A 100 -2.83 10.27 -4.77
C LYS A 100 -2.25 10.87 -6.04
N TYR A 101 -3.11 11.48 -6.84
CA TYR A 101 -2.76 12.13 -8.11
C TYR A 101 -2.94 13.64 -7.96
N LYS A 102 -1.96 14.42 -8.41
CA LYS A 102 -2.07 15.88 -8.45
C LYS A 102 -2.73 16.26 -9.78
N LYS A 103 -3.91 16.87 -9.73
CA LYS A 103 -4.52 17.47 -10.92
C LYS A 103 -3.84 18.81 -11.17
N GLU A 104 -3.44 19.09 -12.41
CA GLU A 104 -3.01 20.42 -12.84
C GLU A 104 -4.20 21.38 -12.84
N VAL A 105 -4.60 21.84 -11.66
CA VAL A 105 -5.40 23.07 -11.56
C VAL A 105 -4.41 24.17 -11.17
N PRO A 106 -4.25 25.23 -11.97
CA PRO A 106 -3.53 26.40 -11.52
C PRO A 106 -4.36 27.05 -10.40
N GLN A 107 -4.12 26.64 -9.16
CA GLN A 107 -4.63 27.34 -7.99
C GLN A 107 -3.76 28.57 -7.77
N MET A 108 -4.37 29.76 -7.86
CA MET A 108 -3.79 30.95 -7.27
C MET A 108 -3.69 30.72 -5.76
N ASP A 109 -2.47 30.70 -5.23
CA ASP A 109 -2.20 30.60 -3.79
C ASP A 109 -2.72 31.86 -3.09
N ILE A 110 -3.95 31.81 -2.59
CA ILE A 110 -4.35 32.59 -1.43
C ILE A 110 -3.98 31.71 -0.22
N ILE A 111 -2.99 32.18 0.52
CA ILE A 111 -2.40 31.50 1.67
C ILE A 111 -3.51 31.10 2.66
N SER A 112 -3.84 29.82 2.69
CA SER A 112 -4.55 29.18 3.80
C SER A 112 -3.80 27.91 4.20
N ASN A 113 -3.19 27.95 5.39
CA ASN A 113 -2.57 26.82 6.06
C ASN A 113 -3.53 25.62 6.14
N GLN A 114 -3.42 24.64 5.25
CA GLN A 114 -3.99 23.29 5.44
C GLN A 114 -3.48 22.33 4.34
N MET A 115 -3.08 21.12 4.76
CA MET A 115 -2.41 20.05 4.00
C MET A 115 -1.00 20.34 3.47
N ASN A 116 0.01 19.92 4.24
CA ASN A 116 1.40 19.80 3.76
C ASN A 116 1.53 18.67 2.73
N PHE A 117 1.10 18.91 1.49
CA PHE A 117 2.05 18.73 0.39
C PHE A 117 3.19 19.67 0.73
N VAL A 118 4.37 19.16 1.03
CA VAL A 118 5.51 20.04 1.28
C VAL A 118 5.69 20.87 0.00
N ASN A 119 5.27 22.13 0.03
CA ASN A 119 5.48 23.14 -1.00
C ASN A 119 6.94 23.60 -0.96
N GLY A 120 7.85 22.64 -0.96
CA GLY A 120 9.20 22.79 -1.47
C GLY A 120 9.25 21.87 -2.67
N ALA A 121 9.67 22.36 -3.83
CA ALA A 121 10.01 21.49 -4.95
C ALA A 121 11.06 20.50 -4.43
N CYS A 122 10.63 19.31 -4.01
CA CYS A 122 11.52 18.27 -3.54
C CYS A 122 12.41 17.97 -4.74
N GLY A 123 13.71 18.23 -4.59
CA GLY A 123 14.65 18.07 -5.68
C GLY A 123 14.57 16.64 -6.21
N GLU A 124 14.94 16.47 -7.47
CA GLU A 124 15.26 15.18 -8.07
C GLU A 124 15.98 14.23 -7.10
N GLU A 125 17.02 14.75 -6.45
CA GLU A 125 17.84 14.01 -5.50
C GLU A 125 17.02 13.60 -4.28
N ASP A 126 16.18 14.48 -3.74
CA ASP A 126 15.31 14.17 -2.62
C ASP A 126 14.31 13.05 -2.96
N ILE A 127 13.77 13.03 -4.18
CA ILE A 127 12.86 11.96 -4.63
C ILE A 127 13.60 10.62 -4.70
N LYS A 128 14.83 10.60 -5.23
CA LYS A 128 15.67 9.40 -5.27
C LYS A 128 16.04 8.92 -3.86
N GLN A 129 16.39 9.84 -2.97
CA GLN A 129 16.70 9.53 -1.58
C GLN A 129 15.47 9.03 -0.81
N ALA A 130 14.30 9.65 -0.98
CA ALA A 130 13.03 9.18 -0.41
C ALA A 130 12.67 7.78 -0.93
N SER A 131 12.87 7.53 -2.23
CA SER A 131 12.66 6.23 -2.87
C SER A 131 13.58 5.15 -2.28
N ARG A 132 14.87 5.46 -2.15
CA ARG A 132 15.86 4.60 -1.49
C ARG A 132 15.44 4.30 -0.05
N LEU A 133 15.18 5.33 0.73
CA LEU A 133 14.85 5.22 2.15
C LEU A 133 13.58 4.38 2.36
N LEU A 134 12.57 4.55 1.51
CA LEU A 134 11.34 3.76 1.57
C LEU A 134 11.62 2.27 1.38
N ILE A 135 12.40 1.89 0.37
CA ILE A 135 12.75 0.49 0.13
C ILE A 135 13.63 -0.07 1.26
N ARG A 136 14.60 0.71 1.76
CA ARG A 136 15.46 0.28 2.90
C ARG A 136 14.63 0.05 4.16
N LYS A 137 13.72 0.98 4.50
CA LYS A 137 12.82 0.85 5.66
C LYS A 137 11.90 -0.35 5.51
N LEU A 138 11.34 -0.58 4.32
CA LEU A 138 10.50 -1.75 4.06
C LEU A 138 11.30 -3.04 4.26
N TYR A 139 12.50 -3.12 3.67
CA TYR A 139 13.37 -4.29 3.77
C TYR A 139 13.73 -4.62 5.22
N LEU A 140 14.19 -3.63 5.99
CA LEU A 140 14.50 -3.77 7.41
C LEU A 140 13.27 -4.14 8.24
N LEU A 141 12.11 -3.56 7.93
CA LEU A 141 10.87 -3.92 8.62
C LEU A 141 10.54 -5.40 8.38
N MET A 142 10.63 -5.88 7.14
CA MET A 142 10.36 -7.28 6.82
C MET A 142 11.28 -8.26 7.54
N GLN A 143 12.54 -7.88 7.77
CA GLN A 143 13.49 -8.69 8.54
C GLN A 143 13.11 -8.84 10.02
N ASN A 144 12.38 -7.87 10.58
CA ASN A 144 12.02 -7.82 12.00
C ASN A 144 10.63 -8.40 12.29
N LEU A 145 9.91 -8.89 11.27
CA LEU A 145 8.62 -9.52 11.44
C LEU A 145 8.78 -11.03 11.55
N GLY A 146 8.11 -11.62 12.53
CA GLY A 146 8.08 -13.06 12.73
C GLY A 146 7.51 -13.82 11.52
N PRO A 147 7.67 -15.15 11.50
CA PRO A 147 7.20 -15.99 10.40
C PRO A 147 5.69 -15.83 10.19
N LEU A 148 5.25 -16.07 8.95
CA LEU A 148 3.83 -16.21 8.64
C LEU A 148 3.31 -17.57 9.17
N PRO A 149 1.99 -17.71 9.40
CA PRO A 149 1.38 -19.01 9.67
C PRO A 149 1.70 -20.03 8.56
N ASN A 150 1.56 -21.33 8.86
CA ASN A 150 1.90 -22.39 7.90
C ASN A 150 1.01 -22.37 6.65
N ASP A 151 -0.30 -22.12 6.83
CA ASP A 151 -1.25 -21.99 5.74
C ASP A 151 -1.53 -20.52 5.47
N ILE A 152 -1.07 -20.06 4.31
CA ILE A 152 -1.27 -18.69 3.85
C ILE A 152 -2.00 -18.62 2.52
N THR A 153 -2.98 -17.74 2.44
CA THR A 153 -3.53 -17.27 1.17
C THR A 153 -3.20 -15.79 1.00
N LEU A 154 -2.37 -15.47 0.00
CA LEU A 154 -2.14 -14.08 -0.37
C LEU A 154 -3.32 -13.58 -1.21
N THR A 155 -3.88 -12.45 -0.81
CA THR A 155 -4.94 -11.76 -1.56
C THR A 155 -4.49 -10.32 -1.83
N MET A 156 -4.79 -9.81 -3.03
CA MET A 156 -4.58 -8.41 -3.38
C MET A 156 -5.92 -7.72 -3.61
N LYS A 157 -6.11 -6.49 -3.17
CA LYS A 157 -7.32 -5.72 -3.47
C LYS A 157 -6.96 -4.37 -4.05
N LEU A 158 -7.66 -3.98 -5.11
CA LEU A 158 -7.62 -2.65 -5.68
C LEU A 158 -8.88 -1.89 -5.24
N LEU A 159 -8.68 -0.69 -4.70
CA LEU A 159 -9.76 0.24 -4.39
C LEU A 159 -9.62 1.45 -5.31
N TYR A 160 -10.73 1.86 -5.92
CA TYR A 160 -10.73 2.91 -6.94
C TYR A 160 -11.29 4.24 -6.42
N TYR A 161 -10.96 5.29 -7.16
CA TYR A 161 -11.64 6.58 -7.10
C TYR A 161 -12.98 6.51 -7.84
N ASN A 162 -14.08 6.58 -7.09
CA ASN A 162 -15.44 6.43 -7.62
C ASN A 162 -15.83 7.52 -8.63
N ASP A 163 -15.21 8.69 -8.55
CA ASP A 163 -15.52 9.87 -9.37
C ASP A 163 -14.94 9.78 -10.79
N VAL A 164 -13.84 9.05 -10.98
CA VAL A 164 -13.13 8.96 -12.28
C VAL A 164 -13.19 7.59 -12.93
N THR A 165 -13.54 6.54 -12.19
CA THR A 165 -13.44 5.15 -12.66
C THR A 165 -14.75 4.67 -13.29
N PRO A 166 -14.77 4.30 -14.58
CA PRO A 166 -15.96 3.76 -15.26
C PRO A 166 -16.56 2.53 -14.56
N ASN A 167 -17.85 2.26 -14.76
CA ASN A 167 -18.56 1.13 -14.13
C ASN A 167 -18.17 -0.24 -14.72
N ASP A 168 -17.76 -0.25 -15.97
CA ASP A 168 -17.31 -1.40 -16.74
C ASP A 168 -15.79 -1.62 -16.68
N TYR A 169 -15.06 -0.73 -16.01
CA TYR A 169 -13.61 -0.85 -15.89
C TYR A 169 -13.23 -2.01 -14.96
N GLN A 170 -12.49 -2.96 -15.50
CA GLN A 170 -11.92 -4.09 -14.77
C GLN A 170 -10.43 -4.21 -15.12
N PRO A 171 -9.50 -3.99 -14.17
CA PRO A 171 -8.08 -4.12 -14.47
C PRO A 171 -7.71 -5.58 -14.77
N PRO A 172 -6.74 -5.80 -15.67
CA PRO A 172 -6.27 -7.14 -16.01
C PRO A 172 -5.86 -7.96 -14.78
N GLY A 173 -6.35 -9.20 -14.68
CA GLY A 173 -6.03 -10.11 -13.56
C GLY A 173 -6.86 -9.91 -12.29
N PHE A 174 -7.82 -8.98 -12.31
CA PHE A 174 -8.77 -8.74 -11.24
C PHE A 174 -10.20 -8.94 -11.74
N LYS A 175 -11.11 -9.16 -10.80
CA LYS A 175 -12.58 -9.22 -10.95
C LYS A 175 -13.23 -8.36 -9.86
N GLU A 176 -14.48 -7.96 -10.06
CA GLU A 176 -15.24 -7.25 -9.04
C GLU A 176 -15.34 -8.08 -7.74
N ASP A 177 -15.13 -7.41 -6.61
CA ASP A 177 -15.24 -8.02 -5.29
C ASP A 177 -16.71 -8.07 -4.85
N GLY A 178 -17.27 -9.28 -4.82
CA GLY A 178 -18.64 -9.52 -4.35
C GLY A 178 -18.76 -9.72 -2.84
N SER A 179 -17.66 -9.63 -2.08
CA SER A 179 -17.67 -9.86 -0.63
C SER A 179 -18.22 -8.65 0.16
N PRO A 180 -18.87 -8.87 1.31
CA PRO A 180 -19.18 -7.78 2.23
C PRO A 180 -17.85 -7.18 2.69
N GLY A 181 -17.61 -5.92 2.30
CA GLY A 181 -16.28 -5.36 2.15
C GLY A 181 -15.43 -5.17 3.40
N ASP A 182 -15.77 -5.72 4.57
CA ASP A 182 -15.02 -5.48 5.80
C ASP A 182 -13.93 -6.54 6.00
N LEU A 183 -12.67 -6.08 6.01
CA LEU A 183 -11.52 -6.89 6.37
C LEU A 183 -11.35 -6.87 7.89
N PHE A 184 -11.62 -8.00 8.54
CA PHE A 184 -11.39 -8.15 9.98
C PHE A 184 -9.94 -8.52 10.24
N PHE A 185 -9.28 -7.75 11.12
CA PHE A 185 -7.91 -8.03 11.54
C PHE A 185 -7.91 -9.07 12.67
N ASP A 186 -7.00 -10.03 12.58
CA ASP A 186 -6.82 -11.06 13.61
C ASP A 186 -5.81 -10.59 14.66
N GLY A 187 -6.24 -10.50 15.92
CA GLY A 187 -5.40 -10.04 17.03
C GLY A 187 -5.31 -8.51 17.16
N GLU A 188 -4.27 -8.03 17.87
CA GLU A 188 -4.03 -6.60 18.13
C GLU A 188 -3.20 -6.01 16.96
N PRO A 189 -3.80 -5.19 16.07
CA PRO A 189 -3.09 -4.61 14.94
C PRO A 189 -2.09 -3.53 15.39
N VAL A 190 -0.93 -3.51 14.77
CA VAL A 190 0.05 -2.42 14.87
C VAL A 190 0.26 -1.82 13.49
N ASN A 191 -0.09 -0.54 13.32
CA ASN A 191 0.12 0.19 12.07
C ASN A 191 1.49 0.88 12.06
N LEU A 192 2.27 0.59 11.03
CA LEU A 192 3.63 1.10 10.83
C LEU A 192 3.67 1.92 9.55
N ARG A 193 4.13 3.17 9.69
CA ARG A 193 4.32 4.07 8.56
C ARG A 193 5.72 3.86 7.99
N VAL A 194 5.81 3.10 6.89
CA VAL A 194 7.09 2.77 6.24
C VAL A 194 7.69 4.01 5.59
N GLY A 195 6.87 4.76 4.86
CA GLY A 195 7.31 6.01 4.22
C GLY A 195 6.37 6.48 3.13
N SER A 196 6.77 7.57 2.46
CA SER A 196 6.08 8.10 1.29
C SER A 196 7.05 8.71 0.29
N VAL A 197 6.73 8.61 -0.99
CA VAL A 197 7.44 9.26 -2.07
C VAL A 197 6.46 10.18 -2.78
N SER A 198 6.76 11.48 -2.78
CA SER A 198 6.00 12.49 -3.51
C SER A 198 6.83 12.96 -4.69
N THR A 199 6.21 12.96 -5.85
CA THR A 199 6.69 13.67 -7.04
C THR A 199 5.79 14.89 -7.28
N GLY A 200 6.09 15.68 -8.31
CA GLY A 200 5.20 16.77 -8.74
C GLY A 200 3.81 16.31 -9.21
N PHE A 201 3.63 15.01 -9.52
CA PHE A 201 2.43 14.47 -10.17
C PHE A 201 1.71 13.40 -9.33
N HIS A 202 2.48 12.58 -8.61
CA HIS A 202 2.00 11.42 -7.87
C HIS A 202 2.57 11.39 -6.45
N LEU A 203 1.76 10.93 -5.50
CA LEU A 203 2.18 10.60 -4.14
C LEU A 203 1.86 9.13 -3.86
N MET A 204 2.87 8.36 -3.48
CA MET A 204 2.72 7.00 -2.98
C MET A 204 3.07 6.94 -1.49
N LYS A 205 2.17 6.43 -0.66
CA LYS A 205 2.42 6.15 0.77
C LYS A 205 2.34 4.66 1.04
N VAL A 206 3.26 4.13 1.85
CA VAL A 206 3.30 2.72 2.23
C VAL A 206 3.09 2.57 3.73
N ARG A 207 2.11 1.75 4.11
CA ARG A 207 1.83 1.34 5.49
C ARG A 207 1.82 -0.16 5.61
N VAL A 208 2.22 -0.66 6.77
CA VAL A 208 2.17 -2.10 7.10
C VAL A 208 1.40 -2.23 8.40
N THR A 209 0.38 -3.07 8.43
CA THR A 209 -0.34 -3.45 9.64
C THR A 209 -0.06 -4.93 9.93
N THR A 210 0.39 -5.24 11.13
CA THR A 210 0.74 -6.61 11.56
C THR A 210 0.25 -6.85 12.98
N GLU A 211 0.05 -8.12 13.36
CA GLU A 211 -0.20 -8.47 14.76
C GLU A 211 1.00 -8.09 15.64
N LYS A 212 0.74 -7.43 16.77
CA LYS A 212 1.75 -6.98 17.73
C LYS A 212 2.72 -8.07 18.19
N LYS A 213 2.22 -9.30 18.41
CA LYS A 213 3.04 -10.43 18.87
C LYS A 213 4.11 -10.86 17.87
N ARG A 214 3.92 -10.52 16.58
CA ARG A 214 4.84 -10.89 15.49
C ARG A 214 5.94 -9.86 15.28
N MET A 215 5.88 -8.70 15.95
CA MET A 215 6.97 -7.74 15.87
C MET A 215 8.11 -8.15 16.79
N GLY A 216 9.34 -8.22 16.25
CA GLY A 216 10.55 -8.21 17.06
C GLY A 216 10.71 -6.88 17.81
N THR A 217 11.85 -6.67 18.46
CA THR A 217 12.19 -5.39 19.12
C THR A 217 12.43 -4.29 18.08
N VAL A 218 11.37 -3.86 17.40
CA VAL A 218 11.42 -2.73 16.46
C VAL A 218 11.52 -1.45 17.28
N GLU A 219 12.55 -0.65 17.01
CA GLU A 219 12.78 0.63 17.69
C GLU A 219 11.52 1.50 17.71
N SER A 220 11.26 2.09 18.87
CA SER A 220 10.08 2.86 19.27
C SER A 220 9.69 4.02 18.35
N ASN A 221 10.49 4.35 17.33
CA ASN A 221 10.27 5.45 16.40
C ASN A 221 9.28 5.14 15.25
N LEU A 222 8.87 3.88 15.05
CA LEU A 222 7.96 3.47 13.96
C LEU A 222 6.51 3.19 14.39
N ILE A 223 6.24 3.21 15.70
CA ILE A 223 4.99 2.71 16.29
C ILE A 223 4.08 3.88 16.65
N GLN A 224 2.90 3.96 16.03
CA GLN A 224 1.77 4.72 16.59
C GLN A 224 0.81 3.74 17.27
N LYS A 225 0.58 3.90 18.58
CA LYS A 225 -0.48 3.18 19.30
C LYS A 225 -1.82 3.84 18.98
N ASN A 226 -2.53 3.31 18.00
CA ASN A 226 -3.95 3.62 17.82
C ASN A 226 -4.74 2.36 18.20
N GLY A 227 -5.92 2.54 18.81
CA GLY A 227 -6.78 1.47 19.31
C GLY A 227 -7.27 0.50 18.21
N PRO A 228 -8.13 -0.49 18.56
CA PRO A 228 -8.60 -1.49 17.62
C PRO A 228 -9.19 -0.80 16.39
N THR A 229 -8.47 -0.89 15.27
CA THR A 229 -8.86 -0.23 14.03
C THR A 229 -9.74 -1.21 13.29
N GLU A 230 -11.05 -0.99 13.36
CA GLU A 230 -11.96 -1.51 12.34
C GLU A 230 -11.49 -0.92 11.01
N ILE A 231 -11.08 -1.78 10.06
CA ILE A 231 -10.79 -1.35 8.69
C ILE A 231 -12.15 -1.15 8.01
N SER A 232 -12.90 -0.16 8.47
CA SER A 232 -14.19 0.20 7.90
C SER A 232 -13.96 0.91 6.58
N HIS A 233 -14.51 0.35 5.50
CA HIS A 233 -14.42 0.94 4.17
C HIS A 233 -15.28 2.20 3.99
N GLN A 234 -16.01 2.64 5.02
CA GLN A 234 -17.03 3.70 4.96
C GLN A 234 -16.60 5.09 5.47
N GLY A 235 -15.38 5.28 5.99
CA GLY A 235 -15.02 6.53 6.70
C GLY A 235 -13.74 7.28 6.27
N LEU A 236 -13.08 6.93 5.17
CA LEU A 236 -11.75 7.52 4.83
C LEU A 236 -11.78 8.83 4.01
N ASP A 237 -12.90 9.56 4.02
CA ASP A 237 -13.01 10.95 3.51
C ASP A 237 -13.21 11.97 4.64
N CYS A 238 -12.74 11.67 5.85
CA CYS A 238 -12.51 12.71 6.85
C CYS A 238 -11.05 13.15 6.74
N ASP A 239 -10.83 14.41 6.39
CA ASP A 239 -9.57 15.09 6.56
C ASP A 239 -9.19 15.02 8.05
N GLU A 240 -8.35 14.06 8.42
CA GLU A 240 -7.68 14.11 9.72
C GLU A 240 -6.63 15.23 9.63
N GLU A 241 -7.05 16.41 10.05
CA GLU A 241 -6.14 17.45 10.50
C GLU A 241 -5.33 16.90 11.69
N GLU A 242 -4.04 16.65 11.49
CA GLU A 242 -3.10 16.48 12.61
C GLU A 242 -2.94 17.86 13.30
N GLY A 243 -3.90 18.19 14.17
CA GLY A 243 -3.83 19.31 15.08
C GLY A 243 -2.70 19.10 16.09
N SER A 244 -1.69 19.96 16.03
CA SER A 244 -0.70 20.12 17.09
C SER A 244 -1.38 20.59 18.37
N THR A 245 -1.46 19.75 19.39
CA THR A 245 -1.74 20.25 20.75
C THR A 245 -0.90 19.54 21.80
N LYS A 246 -0.08 20.35 22.48
CA LYS A 246 0.60 20.05 23.73
C LYS A 246 -0.41 19.61 24.81
N ILE A 247 -0.07 18.52 25.50
CA ILE A 247 -0.36 18.14 26.89
C ILE A 247 -1.44 18.99 27.62
N SER A 248 -2.55 18.36 28.03
CA SER A 248 -3.02 18.36 29.43
C SER A 248 -4.08 17.27 29.66
N CYS A 249 -4.17 16.83 30.91
CA CYS A 249 -4.80 15.62 31.40
C CYS A 249 -6.34 15.61 31.45
N LEU A 250 -6.89 14.37 31.46
CA LEU A 250 -8.14 13.90 32.10
C LEU A 250 -9.48 14.54 31.67
N ASN A 251 -10.34 13.75 31.02
CA ASN A 251 -11.52 13.17 31.69
C ASN A 251 -12.29 12.20 30.79
N LEU A 252 -12.84 11.18 31.45
CA LEU A 252 -13.68 10.09 30.96
C LEU A 252 -15.09 10.60 30.64
N ALA A 253 -15.68 10.25 29.48
CA ALA A 253 -17.11 9.94 29.33
C ALA A 253 -17.41 9.44 27.91
N PHE A 254 -17.95 8.23 27.83
CA PHE A 254 -18.69 7.72 26.68
C PHE A 254 -20.04 8.44 26.56
N SER A 255 -20.42 8.82 25.34
CA SER A 255 -21.82 8.84 24.91
C SER A 255 -21.87 8.56 23.42
N GLN A 256 -22.64 7.53 23.06
CA GLN A 256 -23.05 7.19 21.70
C GLN A 256 -24.05 8.22 21.19
N GLU A 257 -23.96 8.57 19.91
CA GLU A 257 -25.13 8.90 19.10
C GLU A 257 -24.85 8.52 17.64
N GLU A 258 -25.68 7.62 17.11
CA GLU A 258 -25.69 7.18 15.71
C GLU A 258 -26.21 8.31 14.81
N VAL A 259 -25.52 8.56 13.69
CA VAL A 259 -26.10 9.27 12.56
C VAL A 259 -25.94 8.42 11.30
N THR A 260 -27.06 7.84 10.88
CA THR A 260 -27.20 7.02 9.67
C THR A 260 -27.30 7.93 8.44
N GLY A 261 -26.22 8.00 7.66
CA GLY A 261 -26.20 8.56 6.31
C GLY A 261 -26.20 7.47 5.21
N PRO A 262 -26.58 7.78 3.96
CA PRO A 262 -26.71 6.79 2.90
C PRO A 262 -25.34 6.20 2.51
N LYS A 263 -25.19 4.89 2.65
CA LYS A 263 -23.98 4.13 2.33
C LYS A 263 -23.73 4.09 0.81
N LYS A 264 -22.84 4.93 0.29
CA LYS A 264 -22.29 4.75 -1.07
C LYS A 264 -21.26 3.62 -1.06
N LYS A 265 -21.57 2.50 -1.70
CA LYS A 265 -20.64 1.38 -1.89
C LYS A 265 -19.49 1.81 -2.79
N ARG A 266 -18.25 1.60 -2.34
CA ARG A 266 -17.01 1.84 -3.09
C ARG A 266 -16.72 0.63 -3.97
N LYS A 267 -16.22 0.85 -5.19
CA LYS A 267 -15.80 -0.24 -6.08
C LYS A 267 -14.50 -0.87 -5.57
N VAL A 268 -14.52 -2.18 -5.43
CA VAL A 268 -13.37 -2.98 -5.00
C VAL A 268 -13.20 -4.10 -6.03
N SER A 269 -11.95 -4.42 -6.39
CA SER A 269 -11.66 -5.61 -7.18
C SER A 269 -10.71 -6.54 -6.45
N GLU A 270 -11.00 -7.83 -6.55
CA GLU A 270 -10.19 -8.95 -6.06
C GLU A 270 -9.54 -9.69 -7.23
N PRO A 271 -8.47 -10.46 -7.01
CA PRO A 271 -7.84 -11.25 -8.04
C PRO A 271 -8.74 -12.38 -8.58
N GLU A 272 -8.54 -12.75 -9.84
CA GLU A 272 -9.05 -14.03 -10.34
C GLU A 272 -8.32 -15.21 -9.67
N LYS A 273 -9.08 -16.16 -9.12
CA LYS A 273 -8.56 -17.42 -8.56
C LYS A 273 -8.52 -18.47 -9.67
N LEU A 274 -7.39 -19.15 -9.85
CA LEU A 274 -7.33 -20.42 -10.57
C LEU A 274 -7.60 -21.56 -9.60
N LEU A 275 -8.56 -22.44 -9.94
CA LEU A 275 -8.78 -23.70 -9.21
C LEU A 275 -7.54 -24.57 -9.40
N LEU A 276 -6.82 -24.82 -8.31
CA LEU A 276 -5.72 -25.79 -8.29
C LEU A 276 -6.30 -27.15 -7.90
N GLU A 277 -6.48 -28.04 -8.88
CA GLU A 277 -6.58 -29.46 -8.60
C GLU A 277 -5.24 -29.99 -8.08
N GLY A 278 -5.28 -30.55 -6.87
CA GLY A 278 -4.44 -31.65 -6.39
C GLY A 278 -2.93 -31.53 -6.53
N ARG A 279 -2.25 -31.10 -5.45
CA ARG A 279 -0.87 -31.53 -5.19
C ARG A 279 -0.86 -33.05 -4.91
N LYS A 280 -0.08 -33.80 -5.68
CA LYS A 280 0.60 -35.01 -5.22
C LYS A 280 2.09 -34.70 -5.13
#